data_AF-U7UTH0-F1
#
_entry.id   AF-U7UTH0-F1
#
_cell.length_a   1.000
_cell.length_b   1.000
_cell.length_c   1.000
_cell.angle_alpha   90.00
_cell.angle_beta   90.00
_cell.angle_gamma   90.00
#
_symmetry.space_group_name_H-M   'P 1'
#
loop_
_entity.id
_entity.type
_entity.pdbx_description
1 polymer ?
#
loop_
_entity_poly.entity_id
_entity_poly.type
_entity_poly.pdbx_seq_one_letter_code
_entity_poly.pdbx_strand_id
1 'polypeptide(L)' 'MTIDDVMTTQEAADLWGVTADAIKQNCLGRVKNGFKKGEFRKSGKMWLVTRAGMERVYGKATI' A
#
# COMPACT_ATOMS: atom_id res chain seq x y z
N MET A 1 14.74 4.70 3.32
CA MET A 1 13.81 3.57 3.28
C MET A 1 14.34 2.51 4.23
N THR A 2 13.69 2.38 5.38
CA THR A 2 13.94 1.29 6.33
C THR A 2 12.84 0.24 6.19
N ILE A 3 12.91 -0.84 6.97
CA ILE A 3 11.83 -1.82 7.01
C ILE A 3 10.51 -1.22 7.53
N ASP A 4 10.60 -0.18 8.38
CA ASP A 4 9.44 0.53 8.95
C ASP A 4 8.67 1.35 7.89
N ASP A 5 9.30 1.61 6.73
CA ASP A 5 8.66 2.24 5.58
C ASP A 5 7.88 1.23 4.71
N VAL A 6 7.89 -0.06 5.05
CA VAL A 6 7.21 -1.13 4.32
C VAL A 6 6.24 -1.83 5.25
N MET A 7 5.00 -2.01 4.79
CA MET A 7 3.95 -2.62 5.59
C MET A 7 3.07 -3.52 4.72
N THR A 8 2.38 -4.45 5.36
CA THR A 8 1.33 -5.25 4.76
C THR A 8 0.15 -4.38 4.36
N THR A 9 -0.69 -4.86 3.44
CA THR A 9 -1.95 -4.19 3.11
C THR A 9 -2.90 -4.07 4.30
N GLN A 10 -2.77 -4.92 5.32
CA GLN A 10 -3.59 -4.83 6.54
C GLN A 10 -3.11 -3.69 7.44
N GLU A 11 -1.81 -3.62 7.74
CA GLU A 11 -1.25 -2.51 8.52
C GLU A 11 -1.51 -1.16 7.84
N ALA A 12 -1.38 -1.08 6.52
CA ALA A 12 -1.72 0.11 5.75
C ALA A 12 -3.23 0.46 5.80
N ALA A 13 -4.10 -0.55 5.79
CA ALA A 13 -5.54 -0.37 5.90
C ALA A 13 -5.91 0.27 7.25
N ASP A 14 -5.33 -0.24 8.34
CA ASP A 14 -5.56 0.27 9.69
C ASP A 14 -5.06 1.72 9.83
N LEU A 15 -3.90 2.04 9.25
CA LEU A 15 -3.29 3.38 9.31
C LEU A 15 -4.03 4.44 8.45
N TRP A 16 -4.60 4.06 7.31
CA TRP A 16 -5.28 5.00 6.40
C TRP A 16 -6.80 4.98 6.49
N GLY A 17 -7.39 4.09 7.32
CA GLY A 17 -8.84 3.95 7.43
C GLY A 17 -9.50 3.46 6.13
N VAL A 18 -8.79 2.65 5.34
CA VAL A 18 -9.29 2.05 4.08
C VAL A 18 -9.30 0.53 4.20
N THR A 19 -9.89 -0.19 3.24
CA THR A 19 -9.88 -1.65 3.27
C THR A 19 -8.60 -2.23 2.65
N ALA A 20 -8.10 -3.33 3.21
CA ALA A 20 -6.94 -4.05 2.66
C ALA A 20 -7.17 -4.53 1.21
N ASP A 21 -8.42 -4.88 0.84
CA ASP A 21 -8.74 -5.26 -0.53
C ASP A 21 -8.62 -4.07 -1.50
N ALA A 22 -9.07 -2.87 -1.10
CA ALA A 22 -8.90 -1.67 -1.93
C ALA A 22 -7.42 -1.40 -2.24
N ILE A 23 -6.55 -1.54 -1.24
CA ILE A 23 -5.09 -1.41 -1.42
C ILE A 23 -4.58 -2.52 -2.36
N LYS A 24 -5.04 -3.76 -2.18
CA LYS A 24 -4.68 -4.89 -3.05
C LYS A 24 -5.11 -4.69 -4.51
N GLN A 25 -6.30 -4.13 -4.78
CA GLN A 25 -6.72 -3.83 -6.17
C GLN A 25 -5.78 -2.82 -6.84
N ASN A 26 -5.23 -1.87 -6.06
CA ASN A 26 -4.19 -0.95 -6.53
C ASN A 26 -2.88 -1.67 -6.88
N CYS A 27 -2.46 -2.67 -6.10
CA CYS A 27 -1.30 -3.51 -6.41
C CYS A 27 -1.48 -4.35 -7.69
N LEU A 28 -2.73 -4.74 -8.00
CA LEU A 28 -3.05 -5.52 -9.20
C LEU A 28 -3.13 -4.69 -10.48
N GLY A 29 -2.89 -3.38 -10.41
CA GLY A 29 -2.93 -2.48 -11.58
C GLY A 29 -4.34 -2.31 -12.17
N ARG A 30 -5.39 -2.63 -11.41
CA ARG A 30 -6.79 -2.51 -11.85
C ARG A 30 -7.35 -1.09 -11.74
N VAL A 31 -6.52 -0.14 -11.31
CA VAL A 31 -6.91 1.24 -11.01
C VAL A 31 -5.94 2.19 -11.72
N LYS A 32 -6.48 3.22 -12.37
CA LYS A 32 -5.73 4.11 -13.28
C LYS A 32 -4.55 4.83 -12.60
N ASN A 33 -4.63 5.06 -11.29
CA ASN A 33 -3.62 5.77 -10.48
C ASN A 33 -3.07 4.93 -9.31
N GLY A 34 -3.06 3.59 -9.45
CA GLY A 34 -2.57 2.66 -8.42
C GLY A 34 -1.06 2.71 -8.20
N PHE A 35 -0.53 1.72 -7.46
CA PHE A 35 0.89 1.68 -7.12
C PHE A 35 1.80 1.52 -8.34
N LYS A 36 2.94 2.20 -8.31
CA LYS A 36 4.01 2.11 -9.32
C LYS A 36 4.99 0.98 -8.97
N LYS A 37 5.78 0.57 -9.95
CA LYS A 37 6.86 -0.40 -9.73
C LYS A 37 7.79 0.08 -8.60
N GLY A 38 8.06 -0.78 -7.63
CA GLY A 38 8.89 -0.46 -6.45
C GLY A 38 8.10 0.07 -5.25
N GLU A 39 6.84 0.49 -5.43
CA GLU A 39 5.99 0.92 -4.32
C GLU A 39 5.25 -0.25 -3.65
N PHE A 40 5.28 -1.43 -4.27
CA PHE A 40 4.62 -2.63 -3.78
C PHE A 40 5.36 -3.90 -4.22
N ARG A 41 5.17 -5.00 -3.48
CA ARG A 41 5.58 -6.35 -3.91
C ARG A 41 4.68 -7.42 -3.29
N LYS A 42 4.61 -8.58 -3.95
CA LYS A 42 4.01 -9.78 -3.36
C LYS A 42 5.06 -10.53 -2.54
N SER A 43 4.74 -10.88 -1.29
CA SER A 43 5.58 -11.65 -0.37
C SER A 43 4.82 -12.89 0.09
N GLY A 44 4.98 -14.00 -0.64
CA GLY A 44 4.17 -15.21 -0.45
C GLY A 44 2.68 -14.93 -0.68
N LYS A 45 1.87 -15.09 0.37
CA LYS A 45 0.42 -14.82 0.34
C LYS A 45 0.07 -13.34 0.59
N MET A 46 1.01 -12.55 1.08
CA MET A 46 0.78 -11.16 1.49
C MET A 46 1.21 -10.17 0.41
N TRP A 47 0.58 -9.01 0.37
CA TRP A 47 1.05 -7.86 -0.38
C TRP A 47 1.72 -6.88 0.59
N LEU A 48 2.88 -6.37 0.18
CA LEU A 48 3.59 -5.31 0.88
C LEU A 48 3.51 -4.03 0.05
N VAL A 49 3.35 -2.91 0.73
CA VAL A 49 3.33 -1.57 0.17
C VAL A 49 4.30 -0.69 0.93
N THR A 50 4.86 0.29 0.23
CA THR A 50 5.69 1.32 0.83
C THR A 50 4.83 2.45 1.40
N ARG A 51 5.26 3.07 2.50
CA ARG A 51 4.66 4.30 3.04
C ARG A 51 4.59 5.38 1.96
N ALA A 52 5.67 5.60 1.22
CA ALA A 52 5.71 6.58 0.13
C ALA A 52 4.65 6.31 -0.96
N GLY A 53 4.45 5.04 -1.32
CA GLY A 53 3.39 4.64 -2.24
C GLY A 53 2.00 4.91 -1.67
N MET A 54 1.77 4.57 -0.40
CA MET A 54 0.51 4.84 0.30
C MET A 54 0.22 6.34 0.32
N GLU A 55 1.21 7.16 0.67
CA GLU A 55 1.08 8.61 0.72
C GLU A 55 0.74 9.23 -0.65
N ARG A 56 1.29 8.67 -1.73
CA ARG A 56 0.99 9.12 -3.10
C ARG A 56 -0.43 8.77 -3.53
N VAL A 57 -0.90 7.56 -3.19
CA VAL A 57 -2.21 7.06 -3.64
C VAL A 57 -3.35 7.56 -2.75
N TYR A 58 -3.14 7.61 -1.43
CA TYR A 58 -4.16 7.88 -0.42
C TYR A 58 -3.95 9.18 0.36
N GLY A 59 -2.84 9.90 0.15
CA GLY A 59 -2.47 11.08 0.94
C GLY A 59 -1.70 10.72 2.21
N LYS A 60 -1.23 11.73 2.96
CA LYS A 60 -0.52 11.50 4.23
C LYS A 60 -1.42 10.74 5.21
N ALA A 61 -0.85 9.79 5.95
CA ALA A 61 -1.57 9.07 6.98
C ALA A 61 -2.17 10.06 7.99
N THR A 62 -3.45 9.91 8.27
CA THR A 62 -4.14 10.69 9.30
C THR A 62 -3.86 10.02 10.63
N ILE A 63 -2.77 10.43 11.28
CA ILE A 63 -2.51 10.09 12.69
C ILE A 63 -2.97 11.26 13.55
#